data_AF-A0A8C3BU10-F1
#
_entry.id   AF-A0A8C3BU10-F1
#
_cell.length_a   1.000
_cell.length_b   1.000
_cell.length_c   1.000
_cell.angle_alpha   90.00
_cell.angle_beta   90.00
_cell.angle_gamma   90.00
#
_symmetry.space_group_name_H-M   'P 1'
#
loop_
_entity.id
_entity.type
_entity.pdbx_description
1 polymer ?
#
loop_
_entity_poly.entity_id
_entity_poly.type
_entity_poly.pdbx_seq_one_letter_code
_entity_poly.pdbx_strand_id
1 'polypeptide(L)'
;MKTVTDQGKEVFEYGNKYWLMLDEKETKRVYPVKEVRVEEMKWRKWADDWLVHLISPNVYRTPREAFASFDYIVREGKFGTVEGFFAKYMGAIAMFFISKRLKKRHHLQDDVRQDLYEAVDEWVKAIGKHRLFMGGNQPNLADLAVYGVLRVMEGLEAFDDMMVHTKIQPWYQRMEEV
;
A
#
# COMPACT_ATOMS: atom_id res chain seq x y z
N MET A 1 -11.77 19.57 4.17
CA MET A 1 -12.47 20.06 5.36
C MET A 1 -11.49 19.99 6.52
N LYS A 2 -11.28 21.09 7.23
CA LYS A 2 -10.51 21.07 8.47
C LYS A 2 -11.39 20.45 9.55
N THR A 3 -10.93 19.38 10.18
CA THR A 3 -11.58 18.71 11.30
C THR A 3 -10.62 18.70 12.48
N VAL A 4 -11.13 18.89 13.70
CA VAL A 4 -10.31 18.78 14.91
C VAL A 4 -10.56 17.41 15.49
N THR A 5 -9.49 16.65 15.70
CA THR A 5 -9.58 15.33 16.35
C THR A 5 -9.93 15.46 17.83
N ASP A 6 -10.38 14.38 18.45
CA ASP A 6 -10.64 14.30 19.90
C ASP A 6 -9.42 14.67 20.77
N GLN A 7 -8.22 14.64 20.18
CA GLN A 7 -6.95 15.03 20.81
C GLN A 7 -6.58 16.50 20.58
N GLY A 8 -7.47 17.32 20.02
CA GLY A 8 -7.24 18.75 19.77
C GLY A 8 -6.33 19.05 18.59
N LYS A 9 -5.92 18.04 17.81
CA LYS A 9 -5.09 18.22 16.61
C LYS A 9 -5.96 18.56 15.40
N GLU A 10 -5.64 19.64 14.70
CA GLU A 10 -6.22 19.97 13.39
C GLU A 10 -5.76 18.94 12.34
N VAL A 11 -6.73 18.37 11.64
CA VAL A 11 -6.54 17.43 10.53
C VAL A 11 -7.28 18.00 9.32
N PHE A 12 -6.68 17.83 8.15
CA PHE A 12 -7.33 18.20 6.89
C PHE A 12 -7.74 16.92 6.15
N GLU A 13 -9.03 16.75 5.92
CA GLU A 13 -9.55 15.63 5.15
C GLU A 13 -10.16 16.11 3.83
N TYR A 14 -9.81 15.47 2.72
CA TYR A 14 -10.38 15.78 1.41
C TYR A 14 -11.69 15.01 1.24
N GLY A 15 -12.81 15.73 1.25
CA GLY A 15 -14.12 15.14 0.95
C GLY A 15 -14.14 14.55 -0.46
N ASN A 16 -14.90 13.48 -0.65
CA ASN A 16 -15.04 12.79 -1.94
C ASN A 16 -13.71 12.27 -2.54
N LYS A 17 -12.66 12.06 -1.74
CA LYS A 17 -11.32 11.62 -2.22
C LYS A 17 -11.34 10.37 -3.12
N TYR A 18 -12.29 9.47 -2.91
CA TYR A 18 -12.43 8.25 -3.73
C TYR A 18 -13.52 8.34 -4.79
N TRP A 19 -14.30 9.42 -4.83
CA TRP A 19 -15.42 9.57 -5.77
C TRP A 19 -14.96 10.32 -7.02
N LEU A 20 -15.06 9.67 -8.19
CA LEU A 20 -14.82 10.35 -9.46
C LEU A 20 -16.00 11.25 -9.82
N MET A 21 -15.74 12.52 -10.12
CA MET A 21 -16.76 13.48 -10.53
C MET A 21 -17.02 13.34 -12.03
N LEU A 22 -17.79 12.33 -12.40
CA LEU A 22 -18.17 12.01 -13.79
C LEU A 22 -19.63 12.36 -14.05
N ASP A 23 -19.94 12.78 -15.28
CA ASP A 23 -21.33 12.89 -15.73
C ASP A 23 -21.97 11.50 -15.95
N GLU A 24 -23.26 11.44 -16.31
CA GLU A 24 -23.96 10.16 -16.49
C GLU A 24 -23.42 9.33 -17.67
N LYS A 25 -22.98 9.98 -18.75
CA LYS A 25 -22.46 9.29 -19.94
C LYS A 25 -21.08 8.71 -19.65
N GLU A 26 -20.23 9.49 -19.01
CA GLU A 26 -18.91 9.09 -18.55
C GLU A 26 -19.00 7.98 -17.50
N THR A 27 -19.92 8.12 -16.53
CA THR A 27 -20.14 7.10 -15.50
C THR A 27 -20.51 5.76 -16.14
N LYS A 28 -21.44 5.74 -17.12
CA LYS A 28 -21.81 4.49 -17.80
C LYS A 28 -20.67 3.90 -18.63
N ARG A 29 -19.77 4.74 -19.14
CA ARG A 29 -18.59 4.31 -19.92
C ARG A 29 -17.52 3.68 -19.03
N VAL A 30 -17.21 4.31 -17.88
CA VAL A 30 -16.15 3.86 -16.96
C VAL A 30 -16.67 2.76 -16.02
N TYR A 31 -17.91 2.89 -15.56
CA TYR A 31 -18.60 1.97 -14.67
C TYR A 31 -19.94 1.54 -15.26
N PRO A 32 -19.96 0.53 -16.15
CA PRO A 32 -21.20 0.03 -16.75
C PRO A 32 -22.23 -0.45 -15.72
N VAL A 33 -21.75 -0.85 -14.54
CA VAL A 33 -22.51 -1.42 -13.43
C VAL A 33 -22.19 -0.62 -12.16
N LYS A 34 -23.21 -0.18 -11.42
CA LYS A 34 -23.04 0.72 -10.25
C LYS A 34 -22.17 0.09 -9.16
N GLU A 35 -22.29 -1.21 -8.99
CA GLU A 35 -21.58 -2.03 -8.01
C GLU A 35 -20.06 -1.96 -8.21
N VAL A 36 -19.59 -1.86 -9.47
CA VAL A 36 -18.15 -1.76 -9.80
C VAL A 36 -17.55 -0.46 -9.26
N ARG A 37 -18.30 0.64 -9.32
CA ARG A 37 -17.86 1.94 -8.78
C ARG A 37 -17.73 1.88 -7.27
N VAL A 38 -18.72 1.29 -6.59
CA VAL A 38 -18.72 1.14 -5.13
C VAL A 38 -17.60 0.21 -4.67
N GLU A 39 -17.38 -0.89 -5.40
CA GLU A 39 -16.28 -1.83 -5.15
C GLU A 39 -14.91 -1.15 -5.28
N GLU A 40 -14.68 -0.40 -6.38
CA GLU A 40 -13.43 0.36 -6.56
C GLU A 40 -13.17 1.31 -5.39
N MET A 41 -14.19 2.10 -5.01
CA MET A 41 -14.07 3.05 -3.90
C MET A 41 -13.73 2.36 -2.57
N LYS A 42 -14.34 1.21 -2.30
CA LYS A 42 -14.07 0.40 -1.10
C LYS A 42 -12.59 0.00 -1.06
N TRP A 43 -12.06 -0.50 -2.17
CA TRP A 43 -10.69 -1.00 -2.23
C TRP A 43 -9.64 0.11 -2.24
N ARG A 44 -9.92 1.26 -2.85
CA ARG A 44 -9.07 2.45 -2.73
C ARG A 44 -8.97 2.94 -1.29
N LYS A 45 -10.10 2.95 -0.57
CA LYS A 45 -10.10 3.26 0.86
C LYS A 45 -9.31 2.23 1.66
N TRP A 46 -9.51 0.94 1.39
CA TRP A 46 -8.77 -0.13 2.06
C TRP A 46 -7.26 -0.06 1.83
N ALA A 47 -6.80 0.31 0.62
CA ALA A 47 -5.38 0.47 0.33
C ALA A 47 -4.73 1.54 1.22
N ASP A 48 -5.40 2.68 1.38
CA ASP A 48 -4.91 3.81 2.18
C ASP A 48 -5.10 3.61 3.70
N ASP A 49 -6.22 3.01 4.12
CA ASP A 49 -6.57 2.91 5.54
C ASP A 49 -6.02 1.62 6.20
N TRP A 50 -5.61 0.63 5.41
CA TRP A 50 -5.09 -0.65 5.92
C TRP A 50 -3.77 -1.06 5.28
N LEU A 51 -3.74 -1.28 3.96
CA LEU A 51 -2.58 -1.90 3.30
C LEU A 51 -1.29 -1.10 3.50
N VAL A 52 -1.34 0.22 3.39
CA VAL A 52 -0.15 1.08 3.58
C VAL A 52 0.44 0.96 4.98
N HIS A 53 -0.39 0.67 5.99
CA HIS A 53 0.06 0.53 7.38
C HIS A 53 0.80 -0.78 7.63
N LEU A 54 0.74 -1.74 6.70
CA LEU A 54 1.51 -2.98 6.75
C LEU A 54 2.94 -2.80 6.23
N ILE A 55 3.19 -1.80 5.38
CA ILE A 55 4.48 -1.60 4.69
C ILE A 55 5.60 -1.34 5.70
N SER A 56 5.50 -0.27 6.49
CA SER A 56 6.57 0.13 7.42
C SER A 56 6.92 -0.96 8.44
N PRO A 57 5.94 -1.61 9.12
CA PRO A 57 6.21 -2.75 9.99
C PRO A 57 6.91 -3.92 9.29
N ASN A 58 6.61 -4.15 8.01
CA ASN A 58 7.22 -5.23 7.22
C ASN A 58 8.63 -4.90 6.74
N VAL A 59 8.88 -3.72 6.17
CA VAL A 59 10.21 -3.39 5.62
C VAL A 59 11.23 -3.00 6.70
N TYR A 60 10.77 -2.61 7.89
CA TYR A 60 11.61 -2.27 9.05
C TYR A 60 11.48 -3.30 10.18
N ARG A 61 11.13 -4.56 9.86
CA ARG A 61 10.83 -5.61 10.85
C ARG A 61 12.05 -6.03 11.66
N THR A 62 13.19 -6.19 10.98
CA THR A 62 14.49 -6.55 11.55
C THR A 62 15.51 -5.44 11.29
N PRO A 63 16.61 -5.35 12.07
CA PRO A 63 17.64 -4.35 11.82
C PRO A 63 18.21 -4.45 10.40
N ARG A 64 18.44 -5.67 9.91
CA ARG A 64 18.95 -5.93 8.55
C ARG A 64 18.00 -5.37 7.49
N GLU A 65 16.72 -5.70 7.56
CA GLU A 65 15.70 -5.19 6.63
C GLU A 65 15.58 -3.66 6.73
N ALA A 66 15.72 -3.09 7.94
CA ALA A 66 15.65 -1.64 8.11
C ALA A 66 16.81 -0.91 7.44
N PHE A 67 18.03 -1.43 7.54
CA PHE A 67 19.18 -0.87 6.82
C PHE A 67 19.06 -1.04 5.31
N ALA A 68 18.56 -2.18 4.82
CA ALA A 68 18.32 -2.40 3.39
C ALA A 68 17.28 -1.42 2.83
N SER A 69 16.18 -1.22 3.56
CA SER A 69 15.12 -0.27 3.19
C SER A 69 15.61 1.17 3.16
N PHE A 70 16.43 1.59 4.13
CA PHE A 70 17.00 2.94 4.11
C PHE A 70 18.08 3.12 3.06
N ASP A 71 18.87 2.09 2.76
CA ASP A 71 19.81 2.13 1.66
C ASP A 71 19.08 2.36 0.33
N TYR A 72 17.98 1.63 0.12
CA TYR A 72 17.09 1.84 -1.02
C TYR A 72 16.52 3.26 -1.07
N ILE A 73 15.98 3.78 0.04
CA ILE A 73 15.43 5.15 0.11
C ILE A 73 16.50 6.21 -0.19
N VAL A 74 17.71 6.04 0.34
CA VAL A 74 18.80 7.01 0.13
C VAL A 74 19.28 6.97 -1.32
N ARG A 75 19.33 5.78 -1.93
CA ARG A 75 19.76 5.58 -3.31
C ARG A 75 18.76 6.08 -4.34
N GLU A 76 17.48 5.77 -4.17
CA GLU A 76 16.41 6.19 -5.09
C GLU A 76 15.92 7.63 -4.78
N GLY A 77 16.18 8.11 -3.56
CA GLY A 77 15.87 9.46 -3.12
C GLY A 77 16.89 10.50 -3.54
N LYS A 78 16.59 11.77 -3.23
CA LYS A 78 17.46 12.92 -3.52
C LYS A 78 18.27 13.31 -2.29
N PHE A 79 19.22 12.46 -1.88
CA PHE A 79 20.10 12.74 -0.74
C PHE A 79 21.51 13.11 -1.21
N GLY A 80 22.11 14.13 -0.58
CA GLY A 80 23.53 14.41 -0.76
C GLY A 80 24.40 13.31 -0.12
N THR A 81 25.68 13.21 -0.48
CA THR A 81 26.55 12.10 -0.02
C THR A 81 26.65 11.99 1.51
N VAL A 82 26.82 13.12 2.20
CA VAL A 82 26.95 13.15 3.66
C VAL A 82 25.59 12.94 4.33
N GLU A 83 24.56 13.63 3.86
CA GLU A 83 23.19 13.50 4.36
C GLU A 83 22.66 12.08 4.20
N GLY A 84 22.89 11.46 3.04
CA GLY A 84 22.50 10.09 2.73
C GLY A 84 23.19 9.08 3.64
N PHE A 85 24.47 9.27 3.95
CA PHE A 85 25.16 8.43 4.94
C PHE A 85 24.47 8.51 6.31
N PHE A 86 24.24 9.72 6.83
CA PHE A 86 23.57 9.88 8.12
C PHE A 86 22.13 9.35 8.10
N ALA A 87 21.36 9.68 7.07
CA ALA A 87 19.98 9.23 6.89
C ALA A 87 19.91 7.71 6.83
N LYS A 88 20.84 7.05 6.13
CA LYS A 88 20.89 5.58 6.05
C LYS A 88 21.01 4.96 7.44
N TYR A 89 21.97 5.38 8.25
CA TYR A 89 22.21 4.71 9.53
C TYR A 89 21.25 5.16 10.63
N MET A 90 21.09 6.46 10.82
CA MET A 90 20.21 7.00 11.87
C MET A 90 18.74 6.78 11.54
N GLY A 91 18.37 6.93 10.27
CA GLY A 91 17.01 6.68 9.80
C GLY A 91 16.61 5.21 9.94
N ALA A 92 17.47 4.27 9.57
CA ALA A 92 17.21 2.84 9.76
C ALA A 92 16.95 2.48 11.23
N ILE A 93 17.80 2.98 12.13
CA ILE A 93 17.64 2.74 13.58
C ILE A 93 16.33 3.36 14.07
N ALA A 94 16.06 4.63 13.72
CA ALA A 94 14.84 5.31 14.13
C ALA A 94 13.59 4.57 13.63
N MET A 95 13.56 4.20 12.35
CA MET A 95 12.42 3.51 11.74
C MET A 95 12.25 2.09 12.24
N PHE A 96 13.31 1.38 12.60
CA PHE A 96 13.20 0.08 13.28
C PHE A 96 12.43 0.20 14.61
N PHE A 97 12.66 1.25 15.41
CA PHE A 97 11.90 1.45 16.65
C PHE A 97 10.50 2.02 16.39
N ILE A 98 10.34 2.92 15.43
CA ILE A 98 9.04 3.46 15.04
C ILE A 98 8.13 2.35 14.49
N SER A 99 8.67 1.42 13.70
CA SER A 99 7.92 0.30 13.13
C SER A 99 7.32 -0.61 14.20
N LYS A 100 8.03 -0.84 15.32
CA LYS A 100 7.49 -1.57 16.48
C LYS A 100 6.34 -0.82 17.16
N ARG A 101 6.40 0.52 17.21
CA ARG A 101 5.29 1.34 17.72
C ARG A 101 4.11 1.33 16.77
N LEU A 102 4.35 1.39 15.46
CA LEU A 102 3.31 1.29 14.43
C LEU A 102 2.62 -0.07 14.47
N LYS A 103 3.38 -1.17 14.57
CA LYS A 103 2.86 -2.53 14.79
C LYS A 103 1.84 -2.56 15.93
N LYS A 104 2.22 -2.02 17.09
CA LYS A 104 1.32 -1.95 18.26
C LYS A 104 0.11 -1.03 18.02
N ARG A 105 0.31 0.13 17.40
CA ARG A 105 -0.75 1.12 17.14
C ARG A 105 -1.81 0.59 16.19
N HIS A 106 -1.40 -0.17 15.19
CA HIS A 106 -2.29 -0.75 14.16
C HIS A 106 -2.75 -2.17 14.52
N HIS A 107 -2.48 -2.65 15.74
CA HIS A 107 -2.91 -3.96 16.24
C HIS A 107 -2.48 -5.14 15.34
N LEU A 108 -1.26 -5.06 14.79
CA LEU A 108 -0.70 -6.10 13.94
C LEU A 108 -0.27 -7.32 14.76
N GLN A 109 -0.31 -8.49 14.12
CA GLN A 109 0.14 -9.77 14.66
C GLN A 109 1.62 -9.76 15.02
N ASP A 110 2.04 -10.77 15.80
CA ASP A 110 3.42 -10.81 16.23
C ASP A 110 4.42 -10.98 15.09
N ASP A 111 4.05 -11.86 14.15
CA ASP A 111 4.65 -11.95 12.83
C ASP A 111 3.89 -11.07 11.84
N VAL A 112 4.40 -9.85 11.63
CA VAL A 112 3.82 -8.85 10.72
C VAL A 112 3.76 -9.30 9.25
N ARG A 113 4.50 -10.37 8.90
CA ARG A 113 4.40 -10.99 7.56
C ARG A 113 3.05 -11.65 7.35
N GLN A 114 2.47 -12.27 8.39
CA GLN A 114 1.15 -12.88 8.28
C GLN A 114 0.07 -11.85 7.97
N ASP A 115 0.11 -10.68 8.61
CA ASP A 115 -0.84 -9.60 8.29
C ASP A 115 -0.72 -9.15 6.83
N LEU A 116 0.51 -9.08 6.30
CA LEU A 116 0.74 -8.76 4.89
C LEU A 116 0.17 -9.85 3.98
N TYR A 117 0.43 -11.12 4.28
CA TYR A 117 -0.06 -12.24 3.47
C TYR A 117 -1.58 -12.31 3.48
N GLU A 118 -2.21 -12.15 4.65
CA GLU A 118 -3.65 -12.12 4.81
C GLU A 118 -4.29 -10.98 4.01
N ALA A 119 -3.73 -9.77 4.10
CA ALA A 119 -4.22 -8.61 3.35
C ALA A 119 -4.10 -8.80 1.83
N VAL A 120 -2.96 -9.35 1.38
CA VAL A 120 -2.70 -9.60 -0.03
C VAL A 120 -3.58 -10.74 -0.57
N ASP A 121 -3.79 -11.80 0.19
CA ASP A 121 -4.72 -12.87 -0.17
C ASP A 121 -6.18 -12.40 -0.14
N GLU A 122 -6.56 -11.50 0.76
CA GLU A 122 -7.87 -10.83 0.77
C GLU A 122 -8.10 -10.09 -0.55
N TRP A 123 -7.10 -9.34 -1.01
CA TRP A 123 -7.14 -8.64 -2.29
C TRP A 123 -7.26 -9.60 -3.49
N VAL A 124 -6.43 -10.64 -3.55
CA VAL A 124 -6.50 -11.65 -4.64
C VAL A 124 -7.87 -12.34 -4.65
N LYS A 125 -8.40 -12.67 -3.46
CA LYS A 125 -9.72 -13.28 -3.31
C LYS A 125 -10.83 -12.33 -3.78
N ALA A 126 -10.69 -11.03 -3.52
CA ALA A 126 -11.65 -10.02 -3.95
C ALA A 126 -11.68 -9.84 -5.46
N ILE A 127 -10.53 -9.88 -6.14
CA ILE A 127 -10.48 -9.95 -7.60
C ILE A 127 -11.21 -11.21 -8.08
N GLY A 128 -10.97 -12.34 -7.41
CA GLY A 128 -11.57 -13.62 -7.74
C GLY A 128 -10.91 -14.26 -8.97
N LYS A 129 -11.54 -15.30 -9.52
CA LYS A 129 -10.96 -16.13 -10.60
C LYS A 129 -11.48 -15.79 -12.01
N HIS A 130 -12.49 -14.92 -12.10
CA HIS A 130 -13.24 -14.66 -13.34
C HIS A 130 -12.85 -13.37 -14.05
N ARG A 131 -11.92 -12.58 -13.49
CA ARG A 131 -11.43 -11.33 -14.05
C ARG A 131 -9.91 -11.22 -13.88
N LEU A 132 -9.25 -10.47 -14.76
CA LEU A 132 -7.79 -10.28 -14.75
C LEU A 132 -7.35 -9.28 -13.69
N PHE A 133 -8.17 -8.25 -13.50
CA PHE A 133 -7.99 -7.13 -12.56
C PHE A 133 -9.31 -6.89 -11.82
N MET A 134 -9.29 -6.09 -10.74
CA MET A 134 -10.52 -5.61 -10.09
C MET A 134 -11.42 -4.87 -11.10
N GLY A 135 -10.82 -4.10 -12.00
CA GLY A 135 -11.51 -3.44 -13.12
C GLY A 135 -12.03 -4.35 -14.25
N GLY A 136 -11.82 -5.67 -14.18
CA GLY A 136 -12.23 -6.61 -15.21
C GLY A 136 -11.08 -6.99 -16.15
N ASN A 137 -11.16 -6.52 -17.41
CA ASN A 137 -10.13 -6.78 -18.43
C ASN A 137 -8.99 -5.76 -18.41
N GLN A 138 -9.23 -4.58 -17.84
CA GLN A 138 -8.23 -3.52 -17.64
C GLN A 138 -8.23 -3.12 -16.15
N PRO A 139 -7.11 -2.64 -15.62
CA PRO A 139 -7.05 -2.19 -14.23
C PRO A 139 -7.88 -0.93 -14.03
N ASN A 140 -8.54 -0.85 -12.88
CA ASN A 140 -9.21 0.37 -12.42
C ASN A 140 -8.36 1.10 -11.36
N LEU A 141 -8.91 2.14 -10.73
CA LEU A 141 -8.16 2.90 -9.73
C LEU A 141 -7.88 2.11 -8.44
N ALA A 142 -8.64 1.05 -8.15
CA ALA A 142 -8.33 0.17 -7.03
C ALA A 142 -7.11 -0.71 -7.33
N ASP A 143 -7.04 -1.28 -8.53
CA ASP A 143 -5.86 -2.02 -8.97
C ASP A 143 -4.60 -1.15 -8.89
N LEU A 144 -4.67 0.07 -9.43
CA LEU A 144 -3.57 1.04 -9.40
C LEU A 144 -3.18 1.45 -7.97
N ALA A 145 -4.16 1.63 -7.08
CA ALA A 145 -3.89 1.97 -5.69
C ALA A 145 -3.15 0.84 -4.96
N VAL A 146 -3.63 -0.40 -5.06
CA VAL A 146 -2.99 -1.56 -4.42
C VAL A 146 -1.62 -1.81 -5.01
N TYR A 147 -1.50 -1.79 -6.34
CA TYR A 147 -0.22 -1.97 -7.03
C TYR A 147 0.79 -0.90 -6.59
N GLY A 148 0.39 0.37 -6.59
CA GLY A 148 1.26 1.47 -6.17
C GLY A 148 1.74 1.33 -4.72
N VAL A 149 0.91 0.86 -3.81
CA VAL A 149 1.30 0.64 -2.40
C VAL A 149 2.28 -0.53 -2.27
N LEU A 150 2.03 -1.65 -2.95
CA LEU A 150 2.89 -2.83 -2.88
C LEU A 150 4.25 -2.60 -3.56
N ARG A 151 4.26 -1.85 -4.66
CA ARG A 151 5.46 -1.51 -5.43
C ARG A 151 6.55 -0.80 -4.63
N VAL A 152 6.17 -0.08 -3.57
CA VAL A 152 7.14 0.57 -2.67
C VAL A 152 8.10 -0.44 -2.03
N MET A 153 7.72 -1.72 -1.94
CA MET A 153 8.55 -2.77 -1.36
C MET A 153 9.46 -3.49 -2.39
N GLU A 154 9.33 -3.21 -3.69
CA GLU A 154 10.16 -3.87 -4.71
C GLU A 154 11.66 -3.78 -4.39
N GLY A 155 12.36 -4.91 -4.53
CA GLY A 155 13.79 -5.02 -4.21
C GLY A 155 14.11 -5.19 -2.71
N LEU A 156 13.08 -5.29 -1.86
CA LEU A 156 13.23 -5.59 -0.43
C LEU A 156 12.73 -7.01 -0.10
N GLU A 157 13.28 -7.59 0.97
CA GLU A 157 12.95 -8.94 1.44
C GLU A 157 11.43 -9.13 1.66
N ALA A 158 10.73 -8.08 2.12
CA ALA A 158 9.28 -8.14 2.32
C ALA A 158 8.47 -8.39 1.04
N PHE A 159 8.95 -7.88 -0.10
CA PHE A 159 8.30 -8.08 -1.38
C PHE A 159 8.53 -9.50 -1.90
N ASP A 160 9.77 -9.99 -1.83
CA ASP A 160 10.11 -11.36 -2.24
C ASP A 160 9.32 -12.38 -1.40
N ASP A 161 9.28 -12.18 -0.09
CA ASP A 161 8.49 -12.98 0.85
C ASP A 161 6.99 -13.00 0.45
N MET A 162 6.41 -11.83 0.20
CA MET A 162 5.01 -11.70 -0.23
C MET A 162 4.75 -12.44 -1.55
N MET A 163 5.65 -12.32 -2.53
CA MET A 163 5.53 -12.98 -3.82
C MET A 163 5.58 -14.52 -3.72
N VAL A 164 6.38 -15.04 -2.80
CA VAL A 164 6.52 -16.49 -2.59
C VAL A 164 5.36 -17.07 -1.79
N HIS A 165 4.88 -16.35 -0.77
CA HIS A 165 3.92 -16.88 0.21
C HIS A 165 2.45 -16.58 -0.08
N THR A 166 2.16 -15.79 -1.12
CA THR A 166 0.79 -15.44 -1.53
C THR A 166 0.55 -15.78 -3.00
N LYS A 167 -0.70 -15.66 -3.45
CA LYS A 167 -1.07 -15.88 -4.86
C LYS A 167 -1.11 -14.60 -5.70
N ILE A 168 -0.43 -13.54 -5.24
CA ILE A 168 -0.49 -12.21 -5.85
C ILE A 168 0.27 -12.09 -7.17
N GLN A 169 1.34 -12.88 -7.32
CA GLN A 169 2.32 -12.72 -8.39
C GLN A 169 1.69 -12.61 -9.80
N PRO A 170 0.73 -13.47 -10.21
CA PRO A 170 0.14 -13.36 -11.54
C PRO A 170 -0.61 -12.04 -11.78
N TRP A 171 -1.29 -11.51 -10.76
CA TRP A 171 -1.96 -10.21 -10.88
C TRP A 171 -0.94 -9.07 -10.92
N TYR A 172 0.10 -9.15 -10.08
CA TYR A 172 1.13 -8.12 -10.01
C TYR A 172 1.90 -7.98 -11.33
N GLN A 173 2.30 -9.09 -11.94
CA GLN A 173 2.97 -9.09 -13.25
C GLN A 173 2.08 -8.51 -14.34
N ARG A 174 0.78 -8.82 -14.33
CA ARG A 174 -0.18 -8.18 -15.25
C ARG A 174 -0.28 -6.67 -15.04
N MET A 175 -0.09 -6.17 -13.81
CA MET A 175 -0.08 -4.74 -13.54
C MET A 175 1.19 -4.05 -14.04
N GLU A 176 2.34 -4.73 -14.03
CA GLU A 176 3.59 -4.21 -14.59
C GLU A 176 3.57 -4.07 -16.12
N GLU A 177 2.79 -4.91 -16.80
CA GLU A 177 2.68 -4.93 -18.27
C GLU A 177 1.71 -3.89 -18.85
N VAL A 178 0.97 -3.17 -17.99
CA VAL A 178 0.00 -2.13 -18.38
C VAL A 178 0.66 -0.78 -18.53
#